data_AF-A0A3M1KX16-F1
#
_entry.id   AF-A0A3M1KX16-F1
#
_cell.length_a   1.000
_cell.length_b   1.000
_cell.length_c   1.000
_cell.angle_alpha   90.00
_cell.angle_beta   90.00
_cell.angle_gamma   90.00
#
_symmetry.space_group_name_H-M   'P 1'
#
loop_
_entity.id
_entity.type
_entity.pdbx_description
1 polymer ?
#
loop_
_entity_poly.entity_id
_entity_poly.type
_entity_poly.pdbx_seq_one_letter_code
_entity_poly.pdbx_strand_id
1 'polypeptide(L)'
;MIIDDETFTQITVHIRRASDGLLGAARHMATLCNPDEEGGERRQGLTEAVESLVSMNEEFIVLERILRAVWEANRLEKKLPS
;
A
#
# COMPACT_ATOMS: atom_id res chain seq x y z
N MET A 1 19.15 -10.45 11.12
CA MET A 1 17.81 -9.91 10.84
C MET A 1 16.88 -11.10 10.87
N ILE A 2 16.10 -11.28 11.94
CA ILE A 2 15.09 -12.32 12.03
C ILE A 2 13.84 -11.79 11.34
N ILE A 3 13.47 -12.42 10.24
CA ILE A 3 12.16 -12.34 9.60
C ILE A 3 11.81 -13.78 9.25
N ASP A 4 10.67 -14.27 9.74
CA ASP A 4 10.13 -15.57 9.33
C ASP A 4 9.41 -15.47 7.97
N ASP A 5 9.20 -16.62 7.33
CA ASP A 5 8.60 -16.70 5.98
C ASP A 5 7.18 -16.11 5.94
N GLU A 6 6.41 -16.21 7.04
CA GLU A 6 5.06 -15.64 7.12
C GLU A 6 5.13 -14.12 7.12
N THR A 7 5.97 -13.53 7.96
CA THR A 7 6.21 -12.09 8.02
C THR A 7 6.71 -11.53 6.68
N PHE A 8 7.64 -12.22 6.03
CA PHE A 8 8.12 -11.83 4.70
C PHE A 8 7.00 -11.88 3.64
N THR A 9 6.16 -12.91 3.71
CA THR A 9 5.00 -13.04 2.82
C THR A 9 4.00 -11.91 3.03
N GLN A 10 3.70 -11.56 4.30
CA GLN A 10 2.81 -10.44 4.63
C GLN A 10 3.33 -9.12 4.07
N ILE A 11 4.63 -8.81 4.27
CA ILE A 11 5.28 -7.63 3.67
C ILE A 11 5.07 -7.60 2.16
N THR A 12 5.34 -8.71 1.48
CA THR A 12 5.22 -8.81 0.01
C THR A 12 3.79 -8.60 -0.47
N VAL A 13 2.80 -9.15 0.26
CA VAL A 13 1.37 -8.97 -0.05
C VAL A 13 0.96 -7.49 0.08
N HIS A 14 1.34 -6.84 1.18
CA HIS A 14 0.99 -5.43 1.41
C HIS A 14 1.65 -4.49 0.38
N ILE A 15 2.91 -4.75 0.00
CA ILE A 15 3.59 -4.00 -1.07
C ILE A 15 2.85 -4.16 -2.41
N ARG A 16 2.45 -5.39 -2.76
CA ARG A 16 1.71 -5.65 -3.98
C ARG A 16 0.38 -4.90 -4.00
N ARG A 17 -0.41 -5.01 -2.93
CA ARG A 17 -1.71 -4.33 -2.84
C ARG A 17 -1.59 -2.80 -2.89
N ALA A 18 -0.57 -2.24 -2.23
CA ALA A 18 -0.27 -0.81 -2.34
C ALA A 18 0.05 -0.42 -3.80
N SER A 19 0.84 -1.23 -4.50
CA SER A 19 1.17 -1.00 -5.92
C SER A 19 -0.07 -1.09 -6.82
N ASP A 20 -0.96 -2.04 -6.55
CA ASP A 20 -2.23 -2.20 -7.28
C ASP A 20 -3.15 -0.99 -7.06
N GLY A 21 -3.27 -0.49 -5.82
CA GLY A 21 -4.02 0.73 -5.51
C GLY A 21 -3.46 1.98 -6.20
N LEU A 22 -2.13 2.13 -6.24
CA LEU A 22 -1.47 3.21 -6.99
C LEU A 22 -1.80 3.15 -8.49
N LEU A 23 -1.73 1.95 -9.07
CA LEU A 23 -2.01 1.74 -10.49
C LEU A 23 -3.49 2.00 -10.80
N GLY A 24 -4.40 1.57 -9.93
CA GLY A 24 -5.83 1.88 -10.03
C GLY A 24 -6.07 3.39 -10.07
N ALA A 25 -5.52 4.11 -9.09
CA ALA A 25 -5.62 5.56 -9.04
C ALA A 25 -5.06 6.25 -10.30
N ALA A 26 -3.90 5.81 -10.79
CA ALA A 26 -3.30 6.34 -12.01
C ALA A 26 -4.18 6.14 -13.25
N ARG A 27 -4.82 4.97 -13.37
CA ARG A 27 -5.76 4.67 -14.46
C ARG A 27 -6.99 5.56 -14.39
N HIS A 28 -7.61 5.69 -13.22
CA HIS A 28 -8.78 6.55 -13.04
C HIS A 28 -8.44 8.01 -13.31
N MET A 29 -7.29 8.52 -12.83
CA MET A 29 -6.87 9.89 -13.16
C MET A 29 -6.61 10.10 -14.66
N ALA A 30 -6.13 9.08 -15.38
CA ALA A 30 -5.91 9.18 -16.82
C ALA A 30 -7.23 9.33 -17.60
N THR A 31 -8.33 8.69 -17.17
CA THR A 31 -9.65 8.88 -17.79
C THR A 31 -10.16 10.30 -17.58
N LEU A 32 -9.94 10.89 -16.39
CA LEU A 32 -10.31 12.28 -16.10
C LEU A 32 -9.61 13.30 -17.00
N CYS A 33 -8.38 13.01 -17.44
CA CYS A 33 -7.62 13.88 -18.33
C CYS A 33 -8.12 13.82 -19.78
N ASN A 34 -9.04 12.91 -20.11
CA ASN A 34 -9.64 12.82 -21.44
C ASN A 34 -10.64 13.99 -21.64
N PRO A 35 -10.46 14.84 -22.67
CA PRO A 35 -11.33 16.00 -22.91
C PRO A 35 -12.76 15.64 -23.34
N ASP A 36 -13.00 14.40 -23.76
CA ASP A 36 -14.29 13.93 -24.27
C ASP A 36 -15.24 13.40 -23.16
N GLU A 37 -14.78 13.27 -21.90
CA GLU A 37 -15.62 12.78 -20.80
C GLU A 37 -16.48 13.89 -20.18
N GLU A 38 -17.80 13.69 -20.18
CA GLU A 38 -18.77 14.59 -19.58
C GLU A 38 -18.67 14.59 -18.04
N GLY A 39 -19.03 15.72 -17.41
CA GLY A 39 -18.72 15.99 -16.00
C GLY A 39 -19.25 15.00 -14.94
N GLY A 40 -20.16 14.09 -15.30
CA GLY A 40 -20.64 13.00 -14.44
C GLY A 40 -19.63 11.86 -14.31
N GLU A 41 -19.14 11.34 -15.44
CA GLU A 41 -18.11 10.29 -15.51
C GLU A 41 -16.80 10.79 -14.89
N ARG A 42 -16.49 12.07 -15.12
CA ARG A 42 -15.34 12.76 -14.51
C ARG A 42 -15.40 12.84 -12.98
N ARG A 43 -16.60 12.99 -12.41
CA ARG A 43 -16.75 13.02 -10.95
C ARG A 43 -16.60 11.61 -10.36
N GLN A 44 -17.16 10.61 -11.03
CA GLN A 44 -17.04 9.21 -10.63
C GLN A 44 -15.59 8.73 -10.68
N GLY A 45 -14.86 8.97 -11.78
CA GLY A 45 -13.45 8.58 -11.88
C GLY A 45 -12.56 9.24 -10.83
N LEU A 46 -12.87 10.46 -10.39
CA LEU A 46 -12.15 11.10 -9.29
C LEU A 46 -12.40 10.40 -7.96
N THR A 47 -13.65 10.01 -7.67
CA THR A 47 -13.99 9.24 -6.48
C THR A 47 -13.27 7.89 -6.47
N GLU A 48 -13.29 7.16 -7.58
CA GLU A 48 -12.61 5.86 -7.71
C GLU A 48 -11.08 5.98 -7.58
N ALA A 49 -10.48 7.07 -8.08
CA ALA A 49 -9.07 7.37 -7.88
C ALA A 49 -8.73 7.60 -6.40
N VAL A 50 -9.56 8.38 -5.70
CA VAL A 50 -9.37 8.66 -4.27
C VAL A 50 -9.52 7.39 -3.44
N GLU A 51 -10.53 6.56 -3.71
CA GLU A 51 -10.72 5.27 -3.03
C GLU A 51 -9.52 4.34 -3.22
N SER A 52 -8.97 4.29 -4.43
CA SER A 52 -7.77 3.51 -4.74
C SER A 52 -6.54 4.01 -3.95
N LEU A 53 -6.37 5.33 -3.80
CA LEU A 53 -5.31 5.92 -2.98
C LEU A 53 -5.50 5.67 -1.49
N VAL A 54 -6.74 5.70 -0.99
CA VAL A 54 -7.06 5.38 0.41
C VAL A 54 -6.70 3.94 0.72
N SER A 55 -7.12 3.00 -0.14
CA SER A 55 -6.78 1.58 0.02
C SER A 55 -5.26 1.35 -0.02
N MET A 56 -4.54 1.99 -0.94
CA MET A 56 -3.07 1.94 -0.95
C MET A 56 -2.46 2.44 0.37
N ASN A 57 -2.99 3.53 0.92
CA ASN A 57 -2.48 4.09 2.18
C ASN A 57 -2.72 3.15 3.37
N GLU A 58 -3.87 2.46 3.41
CA GLU A 58 -4.14 1.44 4.42
C GLU A 58 -3.11 0.30 4.38
N GLU A 59 -2.74 -0.15 3.19
CA GLU A 59 -1.71 -1.17 2.98
C GLU A 59 -0.33 -0.69 3.47
N PHE A 60 0.02 0.59 3.27
CA PHE A 60 1.24 1.18 3.83
C PHE A 60 1.24 1.26 5.36
N ILE A 61 0.10 1.55 5.98
CA ILE A 61 -0.03 1.55 7.45
C ILE A 61 0.23 0.14 8.01
N VAL A 62 -0.29 -0.90 7.35
CA VAL A 62 -0.03 -2.28 7.78
C VAL A 62 1.45 -2.65 7.58
N LEU A 63 2.04 -2.27 6.45
CA LEU A 63 3.46 -2.48 6.18
C LEU A 63 4.35 -1.82 7.25
N GLU A 64 4.04 -0.58 7.65
CA GLU A 64 4.75 0.13 8.72
C GLU A 64 4.71 -0.65 10.05
N ARG A 65 3.54 -1.16 10.43
CA ARG A 65 3.37 -1.93 11.66
C ARG A 65 4.20 -3.21 11.64
N ILE A 66 4.20 -3.92 10.51
CA ILE A 66 4.99 -5.15 10.33
C ILE A 66 6.48 -4.83 10.44
N LEU A 67 6.96 -3.82 9.71
CA LEU A 67 8.37 -3.41 9.73
C LEU A 67 8.82 -2.96 11.13
N ARG A 68 7.95 -2.26 11.87
CA ARG A 68 8.21 -1.89 13.26
C ARG A 68 8.33 -3.12 14.15
N ALA A 69 7.42 -4.09 14.04
CA ALA A 69 7.49 -5.33 14.80
C ALA A 69 8.78 -6.11 14.52
N VAL A 70 9.16 -6.21 13.24
CA VAL A 70 10.43 -6.80 12.80
C VAL A 70 11.61 -6.06 13.42
N TRP A 71 11.62 -4.73 13.35
CA TRP A 71 12.72 -3.94 13.92
C TRP A 71 12.88 -4.17 15.42
N GLU A 72 11.78 -4.27 16.17
CA GLU A 72 11.85 -4.53 17.61
C GLU A 72 12.30 -5.95 17.96
N ALA A 73 11.84 -6.96 17.22
CA ALA A 73 12.32 -8.33 17.38
C ALA A 73 13.84 -8.40 17.17
N ASN A 74 14.33 -7.73 16.13
CA ASN A 74 15.76 -7.63 15.83
C ASN A 74 16.56 -6.87 16.88
N ARG A 75 15.96 -5.86 17.52
CA ARG A 75 16.59 -5.12 18.61
C ARG A 75 16.70 -5.96 19.89
N LEU A 76 15.75 -6.84 20.16
CA LEU A 76 15.76 -7.74 21.31
C LEU A 76 16.77 -8.87 21.15
N GLU A 77 16.88 -9.46 19.95
CA GLU A 77 17.89 -10.48 19.63
C GLU A 77 19.31 -10.00 19.95
N LYS A 78 19.66 -8.78 19.51
CA LYS A 78 20.98 -8.17 19.75
C LYS A 78 21.31 -7.91 21.23
N LYS A 79 20.33 -7.97 22.12
CA LYS A 79 20.49 -7.73 23.57
C LYS A 79 20.64 -9.02 24.37
N LEU A 80 20.42 -10.18 23.76
CA LEU A 80 20.64 -11.47 24.41
C LEU A 80 22.15 -11.78 24.46
N PRO A 81 22.73 -12.16 25.61
CA PRO A 81 24.11 -12.62 25.67
C PRO A 81 24.24 -13.91 24.84
N SER A 82 25.26 -13.94 23.98
CA SER A 82 25.62 -15.08 23.11
C SER A 82 26.07 -16.30 23.89
#